data_AF-A0A662BE54-F1
#
_entry.id   AF-A0A662BE54-F1
#
_cell.length_a   1.000
_cell.length_b   1.000
_cell.length_c   1.000
_cell.angle_alpha   90.00
_cell.angle_beta   90.00
_cell.angle_gamma   90.00
#
_symmetry.space_group_name_H-M   'P 1'
#
loop_
_entity.id
_entity.type
_entity.pdbx_description
1 polymer ?
#
loop_
_entity_poly.entity_id
_entity_poly.type
_entity_poly.pdbx_seq_one_letter_code
_entity_poly.pdbx_strand_id
1 'polypeptide(L)'
;MKNILVINGSSRKKGNTAMMGDYLTQYSQKKGFSTETIYLYDYKFEACIDCRACKKGEFLCTIKDDMQQLYPKIDKADVLVFSTPI
;
A
#
# COMPACT_ATOMS: atom_id res chain seq x y z
N MET A 1 -13.10 0.14 14.20
CA MET A 1 -13.40 -0.28 12.81
C MET A 1 -12.09 -0.76 12.20
N LYS A 2 -12.05 -1.92 11.54
CA LYS A 2 -10.78 -2.39 10.96
C LYS A 2 -10.44 -1.62 9.68
N ASN A 3 -9.15 -1.30 9.50
CA ASN A 3 -8.60 -0.62 8.34
C ASN A 3 -7.99 -1.63 7.38
N ILE A 4 -8.42 -1.60 6.12
CA ILE A 4 -7.91 -2.45 5.05
C ILE A 4 -7.19 -1.56 4.04
N LEU A 5 -5.94 -1.89 3.73
CA LEU A 5 -5.17 -1.24 2.68
C LEU A 5 -4.97 -2.20 1.51
N VAL A 6 -5.56 -1.85 0.37
CA VAL A 6 -5.38 -2.58 -0.89
C VAL A 6 -4.21 -1.95 -1.65
N ILE A 7 -3.19 -2.75 -1.91
CA ILE A 7 -1.97 -2.35 -2.61
C ILE A 7 -2.03 -2.93 -4.02
N ASN A 8 -2.25 -2.06 -5.01
CA ASN A 8 -2.33 -2.45 -6.41
C ASN A 8 -0.97 -2.30 -7.10
N GLY A 9 -0.43 -3.42 -7.60
CA GLY A 9 0.86 -3.47 -8.32
C GLY A 9 0.73 -3.39 -9.84
N SER A 10 -0.48 -3.27 -10.40
CA SER A 10 -0.68 -3.18 -11.85
C SER A 10 -0.43 -1.76 -12.35
N SER A 11 0.32 -1.64 -13.45
CA SER A 11 0.44 -0.39 -14.21
C SER A 11 -0.85 0.01 -14.92
N ARG A 12 -1.77 -0.94 -15.12
CA ARG A 12 -3.05 -0.74 -15.82
C ARG A 12 -4.16 -0.43 -14.82
N LYS A 13 -4.56 0.85 -14.72
CA LYS A 13 -5.67 1.31 -13.84
C LYS A 13 -7.05 0.76 -14.21
N LYS A 14 -7.20 0.18 -15.40
CA LYS A 14 -8.44 -0.47 -15.88
C LYS A 14 -8.22 -1.94 -16.27
N GLY A 15 -7.18 -2.57 -15.74
CA GLY A 15 -6.88 -3.99 -15.97
C GLY A 15 -7.61 -4.90 -14.97
N ASN A 16 -7.51 -6.21 -15.19
CA ASN A 16 -8.14 -7.23 -14.34
C ASN A 16 -7.74 -7.11 -12.86
N THR A 17 -6.46 -6.84 -12.59
CA THR A 17 -5.93 -6.61 -11.24
C THR A 17 -6.57 -5.39 -10.56
N ALA A 18 -6.78 -4.30 -11.29
CA ALA A 18 -7.48 -3.12 -10.79
C ALA A 18 -8.95 -3.42 -10.50
N MET A 19 -9.64 -4.07 -11.44
CA MET A 19 -11.03 -4.49 -11.28
C MET A 19 -11.23 -5.35 -10.02
N MET A 20 -10.35 -6.32 -9.77
CA MET A 20 -10.45 -7.20 -8.60
C MET A 20 -10.21 -6.44 -7.28
N GLY A 21 -9.22 -5.53 -7.26
CA GLY A 21 -8.97 -4.67 -6.10
C GLY A 21 -10.13 -3.73 -5.80
N ASP A 22 -10.73 -3.14 -6.84
CA ASP A 22 -11.89 -2.26 -6.72
C ASP A 22 -13.13 -3.02 -6.20
N TYR A 23 -13.36 -4.24 -6.68
CA TYR A 23 -14.45 -5.09 -6.19
C TYR A 23 -14.31 -5.37 -4.68
N LEU A 24 -13.11 -5.78 -4.24
CA LEU A 24 -12.83 -6.03 -2.83
C LEU A 24 -13.03 -4.76 -1.99
N THR A 25 -12.58 -3.61 -2.49
CA THR A 25 -12.71 -2.31 -1.82
C THR A 25 -14.17 -1.96 -1.60
N GLN A 26 -14.98 -1.98 -2.67
CA GLN A 26 -16.40 -1.67 -2.60
C GLN A 26 -17.16 -2.63 -1.69
N TYR A 27 -16.85 -3.93 -1.75
CA TYR A 27 -17.50 -4.92 -0.88
C TYR A 27 -17.13 -4.72 0.59
N SER A 28 -15.85 -4.45 0.88
CA SER A 28 -15.36 -4.23 2.24
C SER A 28 -15.98 -2.99 2.87
N GLN A 29 -16.06 -1.90 2.11
CA GLN A 29 -16.74 -0.67 2.55
C GLN A 29 -18.23 -0.92 2.86
N LYS A 30 -18.93 -1.70 2.02
CA LYS A 30 -20.32 -2.11 2.29
C LYS A 30 -20.49 -2.95 3.55
N LYS A 31 -19.44 -3.65 3.99
CA LYS A 31 -19.41 -4.42 5.25
C LYS A 31 -19.00 -3.58 6.46
N GLY A 32 -18.79 -2.28 6.29
CA GLY A 32 -18.42 -1.36 7.37
C GLY A 32 -16.94 -1.38 7.73
N PHE A 33 -16.07 -1.83 6.82
CA PHE A 33 -14.62 -1.67 6.98
C PHE A 33 -14.18 -0.32 6.40
N SER A 34 -13.18 0.31 7.03
CA SER A 34 -12.47 1.43 6.43
C SER A 34 -11.51 0.84 5.40
N THR A 35 -11.68 1.14 4.12
CA THR A 35 -10.86 0.56 3.06
C THR A 35 -10.34 1.62 2.11
N GLU A 36 -9.03 1.60 1.89
CA GLU A 36 -8.30 2.47 0.96
C GLU A 36 -7.56 1.61 -0.07
N THR A 37 -7.50 2.08 -1.31
CA THR A 37 -6.67 1.48 -2.37
C THR A 37 -5.57 2.45 -2.76
N ILE A 38 -4.34 1.96 -2.79
CA ILE A 38 -3.19 2.66 -3.37
C ILE A 38 -2.74 1.96 -4.65
N TYR A 39 -2.38 2.75 -5.65
CA TYR A 39 -1.82 2.26 -6.91
C TYR A 39 -0.31 2.51 -6.89
N LEU A 40 0.50 1.46 -6.67
CA LEU A 40 1.95 1.59 -6.51
C LEU A 40 2.62 2.26 -7.72
N TYR A 41 2.04 2.11 -8.91
CA TYR A 41 2.54 2.72 -10.14
C TYR A 41 2.52 4.27 -10.11
N ASP A 42 1.74 4.88 -9.21
CA ASP A 42 1.67 6.33 -9.03
C ASP A 42 2.76 6.87 -8.07
N TYR A 43 3.53 6.00 -7.43
CA TYR A 43 4.55 6.35 -6.44
C TYR A 43 5.96 6.07 -6.97
N LYS A 44 6.93 6.87 -6.53
CA LYS A 44 8.36 6.73 -6.84
C LYS A 44 9.12 6.41 -5.56
N PHE A 45 9.67 5.20 -5.50
CA PHE A 45 10.47 4.75 -4.38
C PHE A 45 11.64 3.88 -4.83
N GLU A 46 12.64 3.80 -3.96
CA GLU A 46 13.83 3.01 -4.18
C GLU A 46 13.76 1.70 -3.37
N ALA A 47 14.54 0.71 -3.81
CA ALA A 47 14.69 -0.52 -3.04
C ALA A 47 15.47 -0.25 -1.75
N CYS A 48 15.14 -0.99 -0.68
CA CYS A 48 15.92 -0.96 0.54
C CYS A 48 17.35 -1.46 0.28
N ILE A 49 18.36 -0.72 0.75
CA ILE A 49 19.79 -1.01 0.53
C ILE A 49 20.50 -1.59 1.77
N ASP A 50 19.76 -2.06 2.79
CA ASP A 50 20.29 -2.53 4.09
C ASP A 50 21.35 -1.60 4.73
N CYS A 51 21.19 -0.28 4.61
CA CYS A 51 22.08 0.68 5.29
C CYS A 51 21.89 0.68 6.82
N ARG A 52 20.79 0.10 7.31
CA ARG A 52 20.38 0.00 8.72
C ARG A 52 20.28 1.33 9.46
N ALA A 53 20.21 2.46 8.76
CA ALA A 53 20.05 3.77 9.37
C ALA A 53 18.75 3.88 10.18
N CYS A 54 17.66 3.29 9.67
CA CYS A 54 16.37 3.24 10.38
C CYS A 54 16.43 2.51 11.72
N LYS A 55 17.38 1.59 11.93
CA LYS A 55 17.52 0.86 13.21
C LYS A 55 18.24 1.65 14.31
N LYS A 56 18.84 2.80 13.99
CA LYS A 56 19.69 3.58 14.90
C LYS A 56 18.97 4.79 15.52
N GLY A 57 17.69 4.99 15.24
CA GLY A 57 16.93 6.17 15.67
C GLY A 57 15.43 5.88 15.73
N GLU A 58 14.61 6.82 15.26
CA GLU A 58 13.14 6.81 15.35
C GLU A 58 12.44 5.83 14.38
N PHE A 59 13.12 4.79 13.91
CA PHE A 59 12.60 3.84 12.91
C PHE A 59 12.22 4.45 11.55
N LEU A 60 12.75 5.63 11.24
CA LEU A 60 12.54 6.31 9.96
C LEU A 60 13.58 5.92 8.92
N CYS A 61 13.14 5.62 7.69
CA CYS A 61 14.05 5.38 6.57
C CYS A 61 14.79 6.68 6.20
N THR A 62 16.10 6.59 5.95
CA THR A 62 16.91 7.74 5.50
C THR A 62 16.80 8.02 4.01
N ILE A 63 16.31 7.05 3.22
CA ILE A 63 16.01 7.25 1.80
C ILE A 63 14.74 8.09 1.74
N LYS A 64 14.81 9.25 1.10
CA LYS A 64 13.70 10.20 0.97
C LYS A 64 13.00 9.98 -0.36
N ASP A 65 11.90 9.25 -0.32
CA ASP A 65 11.08 8.87 -1.46
C ASP A 65 9.61 8.75 -1.08
N ASP A 66 8.76 8.24 -1.99
CA ASP A 66 7.34 8.17 -1.70
C ASP A 66 6.97 7.12 -0.65
N MET A 67 7.89 6.26 -0.20
CA MET A 67 7.60 5.34 0.91
C MET A 67 7.29 6.10 2.20
N GLN A 68 7.80 7.32 2.41
CA GLN A 68 7.40 8.13 3.57
C GLN A 68 5.89 8.41 3.62
N GLN A 69 5.22 8.46 2.46
CA GLN A 69 3.78 8.60 2.38
C GLN A 69 3.05 7.27 2.60
N LEU A 70 3.71 6.15 2.28
CA LEU A 70 3.15 4.79 2.36
C LEU A 70 3.32 4.14 3.73
N TYR A 71 4.45 4.34 4.43
CA TYR A 71 4.69 3.75 5.76
C TYR A 71 3.52 4.01 6.73
N PRO A 72 3.02 5.26 6.88
CA PRO A 72 1.91 5.50 7.82
C PRO A 72 0.60 4.83 7.41
N LYS A 73 0.39 4.54 6.12
CA LYS A 73 -0.78 3.80 5.64
C LYS A 73 -0.67 2.32 5.98
N ILE A 74 0.53 1.76 5.80
CA ILE A 74 0.85 0.36 6.12
C ILE A 74 0.72 0.15 7.64
N ASP A 75 1.31 1.02 8.46
CA ASP A 75 1.28 0.91 9.93
C ASP A 75 -0.14 1.01 10.52
N LYS A 76 -1.04 1.76 9.86
CA LYS A 76 -2.43 1.93 10.28
C LYS A 76 -3.35 0.79 9.84
N ALA A 77 -2.90 -0.06 8.91
CA ALA A 77 -3.73 -1.11 8.34
C ALA A 77 -3.76 -2.34 9.26
N ASP A 78 -4.97 -2.85 9.54
CA ASP A 78 -5.15 -4.14 10.20
C ASP A 78 -5.03 -5.31 9.21
N VAL A 79 -5.26 -5.03 7.92
CA VAL A 79 -5.21 -6.00 6.81
C VAL A 79 -4.56 -5.36 5.59
N LEU A 80 -3.57 -6.04 5.03
CA LEU A 80 -2.96 -5.70 3.74
C LEU A 80 -3.46 -6.67 2.67
N VAL A 81 -3.90 -6.14 1.53
CA VAL A 81 -4.30 -6.93 0.36
C VAL A 81 -3.40 -6.56 -0.80
N PHE A 82 -2.64 -7.53 -1.32
CA PHE A 82 -1.82 -7.34 -2.51
C PHE A 82 -2.62 -7.75 -3.75
N SER A 83 -2.92 -6.79 -4.61
CA SER A 83 -3.53 -7.03 -5.93
C SER A 83 -2.45 -6.86 -6.99
N THR A 84 -1.83 -7.97 -7.40
CA THR A 84 -0.68 -7.98 -8.33
C THR A 84 -1.01 -8.76 -9.60
N PRO A 85 -0.58 -8.30 -10.80
CA PRO A 85 -0.59 -9.15 -11.99
C PRO A 85 0.39 -10.33 -11.83
N ILE A 86 0.12 -11.45 -12.51
CA ILE A 86 1.04 -12.61 -12.65
C ILE A 86 1.78 -12.47 -13.99
#